data_AF-A0A954A8B3-F1
#
_entry.id   AF-A0A954A8B3-F1
#
_cell.length_a   1.000
_cell.length_b   1.000
_cell.length_c   1.000
_cell.angle_alpha   90.00
_cell.angle_beta   90.00
_cell.angle_gamma   90.00
#
_symmetry.space_group_name_H-M   'P 1'
#
loop_
_entity.id
_entity.type
_entity.pdbx_description
1 polymer ?
#
loop_
_entity_poly.entity_id
_entity_poly.type
_entity_poly.pdbx_seq_one_letter_code
_entity_poly.pdbx_strand_id
1 'polypeptide(L)'
;EAASRIVEATAVYDARRSSVALYEEEILPARHRRLDLARGAFAVGTTTSRAVIEAQRDLLAASSAAIDARLSLRQSLRTAARWAGVPLSSLGATEAPREPDHPQPATEVQP
;
A
#
# COMPACT_ATOMS: atom_id res chain seq x y z
N GLU A 1 20.08 -14.54 -22.60
CA GLU A 1 19.38 -13.28 -22.28
C GLU A 1 18.05 -13.49 -21.54
N ALA A 2 17.12 -14.32 -22.04
CA ALA A 2 15.81 -14.53 -21.41
C ALA A 2 15.88 -15.03 -19.96
N ALA A 3 16.74 -16.01 -19.65
CA ALA A 3 16.91 -16.54 -18.30
C ALA A 3 17.35 -15.45 -17.28
N SER A 4 18.22 -14.53 -17.70
CA SER A 4 18.67 -13.42 -16.85
C SER A 4 17.53 -12.46 -16.51
N ARG A 5 16.62 -12.21 -17.46
CA ARG A 5 15.45 -11.33 -17.25
C ARG A 5 14.42 -11.95 -16.31
N ILE A 6 14.27 -13.28 -16.34
CA ILE A 6 13.39 -14.00 -15.41
C ILE A 6 13.89 -13.88 -13.97
N VAL A 7 15.20 -14.11 -13.76
CA VAL A 7 15.82 -13.98 -12.43
C VAL A 7 15.67 -12.57 -11.89
N GLU A 8 15.94 -11.56 -12.71
CA GLU A 8 15.78 -10.15 -12.33
C GLU A 8 14.32 -9.81 -11.99
N ALA A 9 13.37 -10.21 -12.84
CA ALA A 9 11.95 -9.94 -12.61
C ALA A 9 11.43 -10.62 -11.32
N THR A 10 11.90 -11.83 -11.02
CA THR A 10 11.55 -12.56 -9.79
C THR A 10 12.16 -11.89 -8.56
N ALA A 11 13.43 -11.48 -8.62
CA ALA A 11 14.07 -10.75 -7.52
C ALA A 11 13.37 -9.41 -7.23
N VAL A 12 12.95 -8.69 -8.28
CA VAL A 12 12.16 -7.47 -8.11
C VAL A 12 10.80 -7.77 -7.49
N TYR A 13 10.12 -8.84 -7.91
CA TYR A 13 8.85 -9.26 -7.31
C TYR A 13 9.01 -9.54 -5.81
N ASP A 14 10.01 -10.34 -5.42
CA ASP A 14 10.26 -10.69 -4.02
C ASP A 14 10.58 -9.45 -3.18
N ALA A 15 11.41 -8.52 -3.70
CA ALA A 15 11.70 -7.27 -3.02
C ALA A 15 10.43 -6.41 -2.81
N ARG A 16 9.53 -6.35 -3.79
CA ARG A 16 8.24 -5.63 -3.65
C ARG A 16 7.31 -6.33 -2.67
N ARG A 17 7.32 -7.66 -2.63
CA ARG A 17 6.53 -8.44 -1.67
C ARG A 17 6.99 -8.15 -0.24
N SER A 18 8.29 -8.18 0.02
CA SER A 18 8.86 -7.80 1.32
C SER A 18 8.55 -6.35 1.69
N SER A 19 8.55 -5.44 0.71
CA SER A 19 8.17 -4.05 0.94
C SER A 19 6.71 -3.91 1.39
N VAL A 20 5.77 -4.65 0.77
CA VAL A 20 4.37 -4.67 1.21
C VAL A 20 4.25 -5.21 2.63
N ALA A 21 4.92 -6.33 2.94
CA ALA A 21 4.90 -6.92 4.27
C ALA A 21 5.41 -5.94 5.35
N LEU A 22 6.52 -5.25 5.08
CA LEU A 22 7.05 -4.21 5.98
C LEU A 22 6.01 -3.12 6.29
N TYR A 23 5.27 -2.65 5.28
CA TYR A 23 4.25 -1.63 5.50
C TYR A 23 3.05 -2.15 6.30
N GLU A 24 2.57 -3.35 5.97
CA GLU A 24 1.36 -3.94 6.55
C GLU A 24 1.57 -4.44 7.98
N GLU A 25 2.71 -5.10 8.24
CA GLU A 25 2.99 -5.79 9.49
C GLU A 25 3.69 -4.89 10.52
N GLU A 26 4.46 -3.90 10.06
CA GLU A 26 5.29 -3.08 10.95
C GLU A 26 4.90 -1.60 10.94
N ILE A 27 4.97 -0.94 9.77
CA ILE A 27 4.88 0.52 9.69
C ILE A 27 3.47 1.01 10.03
N LEU A 28 2.44 0.48 9.39
CA LEU A 28 1.05 0.92 9.63
C LEU A 28 0.61 0.70 11.09
N PRO A 29 0.81 -0.49 11.70
CA PRO A 29 0.52 -0.68 13.12
C PRO A 29 1.30 0.27 14.04
N ALA A 30 2.56 0.57 13.72
CA ALA A 30 3.34 1.55 14.49
C ALA A 30 2.78 2.98 14.37
N ARG A 31 2.34 3.40 13.18
CA ARG A 31 1.73 4.74 12.98
C ARG A 31 0.37 4.86 13.66
N HIS A 32 -0.45 3.81 13.64
CA HIS A 32 -1.70 3.77 14.40
C HIS A 32 -1.45 3.93 15.90
N ARG A 33 -0.55 3.13 16.48
CA ARG A 33 -0.18 3.25 17.90
C ARG A 33 0.31 4.64 18.25
N ARG A 34 1.12 5.27 17.39
CA ARG A 34 1.58 6.65 17.61
C ARG A 34 0.42 7.66 17.63
N LEU A 35 -0.55 7.52 16.73
CA LEU A 35 -1.74 8.37 16.72
C LEU A 35 -2.58 8.19 17.99
N ASP A 36 -2.76 6.96 18.44
CA ASP A 36 -3.53 6.67 19.66
C ASP A 36 -2.85 7.24 20.90
N LEU A 37 -1.53 7.12 21.01
CA LEU A 37 -0.75 7.74 22.08
C LEU A 37 -0.84 9.27 22.05
N ALA A 38 -0.76 9.89 20.86
CA ALA A 38 -0.88 11.34 20.72
C ALA A 38 -2.29 11.83 21.13
N ARG A 39 -3.34 11.10 20.75
CA ARG A 39 -4.73 11.39 21.16
C ARG A 39 -4.91 11.25 22.67
N GLY A 40 -4.38 10.18 23.26
CA GLY A 40 -4.43 9.96 24.70
C GLY A 40 -3.71 11.07 25.47
N ALA A 41 -2.49 11.42 25.06
CA ALA A 41 -1.72 12.52 25.66
C ALA A 41 -2.43 13.87 25.50
N PHE A 42 -3.11 14.12 24.38
CA PHE A 42 -3.84 15.36 24.16
C PHE A 42 -5.06 15.45 25.08
N ALA A 43 -5.79 14.34 25.24
CA ALA A 43 -6.97 14.28 26.10
C ALA A 43 -6.65 14.57 27.58
N VAL A 44 -5.44 14.23 28.05
CA VAL A 44 -4.97 14.53 29.42
C VAL A 44 -4.15 15.83 29.52
N GLY A 45 -4.06 16.60 28.42
CA GLY A 45 -3.38 17.89 28.41
C GLY A 45 -1.85 17.84 28.45
N THR A 46 -1.23 16.68 28.21
CA THR A 46 0.23 16.51 28.23
C THR A 46 0.88 16.73 26.86
N THR A 47 0.09 16.96 25.82
CA THR A 47 0.58 17.38 24.50
C THR A 47 -0.41 18.34 23.85
N THR A 48 -0.06 18.84 22.66
CA THR A 48 -0.86 19.82 21.91
C THR A 48 -1.63 19.15 20.77
N SER A 49 -2.66 19.84 20.27
CA SER A 49 -3.40 19.40 19.08
C SER A 49 -2.50 19.25 17.84
N ARG A 50 -1.41 20.03 17.77
CA ARG A 50 -0.38 19.91 16.73
C ARG A 50 0.24 18.51 16.70
N ALA A 51 0.56 17.91 17.85
CA ALA A 51 1.14 16.56 17.90
C ALA A 51 0.17 15.50 17.37
N VAL A 52 -1.13 15.67 17.59
CA VAL A 52 -2.17 14.79 17.04
C VAL A 52 -2.21 14.92 15.51
N ILE A 53 -2.19 16.15 14.98
CA ILE A 53 -2.20 16.41 13.54
C ILE A 53 -0.95 15.83 12.87
N GLU A 54 0.23 15.97 13.49
CA GLU A 54 1.46 15.37 12.99
C GLU A 54 1.38 13.84 12.95
N ALA A 55 0.84 13.21 13.99
CA ALA A 55 0.64 11.75 13.99
C ALA A 55 -0.38 11.29 12.93
N GLN A 56 -1.44 12.08 12.67
CA GLN A 56 -2.39 11.81 11.58
C GLN A 56 -1.73 11.90 10.21
N ARG A 57 -0.89 12.93 9.99
CA ARG A 57 -0.13 13.09 8.74
C ARG A 57 0.81 11.93 8.51
N ASP A 58 1.51 11.48 9.55
CA ASP A 58 2.42 10.33 9.47
C ASP A 58 1.67 9.03 9.11
N LEU A 59 0.48 8.82 9.69
CA LEU A 59 -0.36 7.66 9.36
C LEU A 59 -0.88 7.73 7.92
N LEU A 60 -1.32 8.90 7.46
CA LEU A 60 -1.79 9.09 6.09
C LEU A 60 -0.65 8.86 5.07
N ALA A 61 0.54 9.41 5.35
CA ALA A 61 1.71 9.20 4.51
C ALA A 61 2.09 7.72 4.42
N ALA A 62 2.10 7.00 5.55
CA ALA A 62 2.35 5.56 5.57
C ALA A 62 1.28 4.76 4.81
N SER A 63 0.02 5.18 4.90
CA SER A 63 -1.10 4.54 4.18
C SER A 63 -0.96 4.71 2.67
N SER A 64 -0.59 5.91 2.21
CA SER A 64 -0.29 6.16 0.79
C SER A 64 0.86 5.29 0.31
N ALA A 65 1.97 5.26 1.05
CA ALA A 65 3.14 4.46 0.68
C ALA A 65 2.85 2.96 0.64
N ALA A 66 1.98 2.45 1.53
CA ALA A 66 1.52 1.06 1.49
C ALA A 66 0.69 0.75 0.23
N ILE A 67 -0.17 1.68 -0.20
CA ILE A 67 -0.91 1.55 -1.47
C ILE A 67 0.07 1.51 -2.65
N ASP A 68 1.04 2.42 -2.69
CA ASP A 68 2.06 2.47 -3.74
C ASP A 68 2.90 1.19 -3.79
N ALA A 69 3.24 0.62 -2.63
CA ALA A 69 3.94 -0.67 -2.53
C ALA A 69 3.10 -1.82 -3.11
N ARG A 70 1.80 -1.88 -2.81
CA ARG A 70 0.87 -2.89 -3.36
C ARG A 70 0.71 -2.75 -4.87
N LEU A 71 0.58 -1.53 -5.38
CA LEU A 71 0.52 -1.27 -6.81
C LEU A 71 1.82 -1.69 -7.52
N SER A 72 2.96 -1.37 -6.91
CA SER A 72 4.29 -1.78 -7.40
C SER A 72 4.44 -3.30 -7.43
N LEU A 73 3.95 -4.02 -6.41
CA LEU A 73 3.94 -5.48 -6.37
C LEU A 73 3.06 -6.08 -7.47
N ARG A 74 1.85 -5.54 -7.69
CA ARG A 74 0.99 -5.99 -8.79
C ARG A 74 1.66 -5.79 -10.15
N GLN A 75 2.39 -4.69 -10.31
CA GLN A 75 3.14 -4.42 -11.54
C GLN A 75 4.32 -5.38 -11.72
N SER A 76 5.13 -5.63 -10.69
CA SER A 76 6.28 -6.54 -10.78
C SER A 76 5.85 -7.97 -11.06
N LEU A 77 4.75 -8.42 -10.46
CA LEU A 77 4.13 -9.71 -10.72
C LEU A 77 3.76 -9.89 -12.21
N ARG A 78 3.13 -8.88 -12.83
CA ARG A 78 2.79 -8.92 -14.27
C ARG A 78 4.03 -9.06 -15.14
N THR A 79 5.10 -8.34 -14.77
CA THR A 79 6.39 -8.43 -15.47
C THR A 79 7.03 -9.82 -15.28
N ALA A 80 7.03 -10.36 -14.07
CA ALA A 80 7.57 -11.69 -13.78
C ALA A 80 6.82 -12.80 -14.55
N ALA A 81 5.48 -12.78 -14.53
CA ALA A 81 4.65 -13.72 -15.29
C ALA A 81 4.94 -13.67 -16.80
N ARG A 82 5.04 -12.46 -17.36
CA ARG A 82 5.35 -12.26 -18.79
C ARG A 82 6.70 -12.87 -19.17
N TRP A 83 7.74 -12.68 -18.36
CA TRP A 83 9.07 -13.21 -18.67
C TRP A 83 9.18 -14.71 -18.42
N ALA A 84 8.52 -15.22 -17.38
CA ALA A 84 8.51 -16.64 -17.07
C ALA A 84 7.61 -17.46 -18.02
N GLY A 85 6.74 -16.81 -18.79
CA GLY A 85 5.82 -17.48 -19.71
C GLY A 85 4.74 -18.28 -18.99
N VAL A 86 4.47 -17.94 -17.72
CA VAL A 86 3.50 -18.64 -16.86
C VAL A 86 2.31 -17.73 -16.55
N PRO A 87 1.09 -18.29 -16.42
CA PRO A 87 -0.09 -17.51 -16.06
C PRO A 87 0.04 -16.92 -14.64
N LEU A 88 -0.50 -15.72 -14.42
CA LEU A 88 -0.44 -15.01 -13.12
C LEU A 88 -0.91 -15.86 -11.93
N SER A 89 -1.91 -16.72 -12.15
CA SER A 89 -2.45 -17.65 -11.15
C SER A 89 -1.40 -18.64 -10.62
N SER A 90 -0.42 -19.02 -11.45
CA SER A 90 0.66 -19.93 -11.04
C SER A 90 1.69 -19.28 -10.10
N LEU A 91 1.72 -17.95 -10.03
CA LEU A 91 2.57 -17.16 -9.13
C LEU A 91 1.83 -16.75 -7.85
N GLY A 92 0.71 -17.41 -7.53
CA GLY A 92 -0.07 -17.14 -6.32
C GLY A 92 -0.90 -15.86 -6.38
N ALA A 93 -1.04 -15.25 -7.55
CA ALA A 93 -1.85 -14.05 -7.71
C ALA A 93 -3.28 -14.40 -8.08
N THR A 94 -4.19 -14.23 -7.13
CA THR A 94 -5.61 -14.12 -7.44
C THR A 94 -5.82 -12.75 -8.08
N GLU A 95 -6.22 -12.74 -9.35
CA GLU A 95 -6.62 -11.52 -10.05
C GLU A 95 -7.76 -10.90 -9.22
N ALA A 96 -7.48 -9.80 -8.52
CA ALA A 96 -8.52 -9.11 -7.77
C ALA A 96 -9.62 -8.73 -8.78
N PRO A 97 -10.90 -8.98 -8.46
CA PRO A 97 -12.00 -8.54 -9.32
C PRO A 97 -11.79 -7.07 -9.66
N ARG A 98 -11.91 -6.71 -10.95
CA ARG A 98 -11.99 -5.29 -11.34
C ARG A 98 -13.13 -4.68 -10.52
N GLU A 99 -12.82 -3.77 -9.61
CA GLU A 99 -13.87 -2.95 -8.99
C GLU A 99 -14.65 -2.28 -10.13
N PRO A 100 -15.99 -2.41 -10.16
CA PRO A 100 -16.78 -1.71 -11.15
C PRO A 100 -16.56 -0.21 -10.97
N ASP A 101 -16.37 0.50 -12.08
CA ASP A 101 -16.26 1.96 -12.11
C ASP A 101 -17.31 2.57 -11.18
N HIS A 102 -16.86 3.23 -10.12
CA HIS A 102 -17.76 3.97 -9.25
C HIS A 102 -18.52 5.00 -10.10
N PRO A 103 -19.85 5.09 -9.97
CA PRO A 103 -20.61 6.12 -10.66
C PRO A 103 -20.11 7.49 -10.19
N GLN A 104 -19.79 8.36 -11.16
CA GLN A 104 -19.43 9.76 -10.91
C GLN A 104 -20.50 10.41 -10.01
N PRO A 105 -20.11 11.19 -8.99
CA PRO A 105 -21.09 11.96 -8.23
C PRO A 105 -21.78 12.93 -9.19
N ALA A 106 -23.11 12.83 -9.28
CA ALA A 106 -23.92 13.79 -10.01
C ALA A 106 -23.65 15.18 -9.46
N THR A 107 -23.14 16.07 -10.30
CA THR A 107 -23.05 17.50 -10.01
C THR A 107 -24.47 18.02 -9.82
N GLU A 108 -24.92 18.14 -8.56
CA GLU A 108 -26.10 18.93 -8.21
C GLU A 108 -25.80 20.40 -8.54
N VAL A 109 -26.32 20.85 -9.69
CA VAL A 109 -26.49 22.27 -9.97
C VAL A 109 -27.67 22.73 -9.11
N GLN A 110 -27.37 23.43 -8.01
CA GLN A 110 -28.39 24.13 -7.23
C GLN A 110 -28.91 25.36 -8.00
N PRO A 111 -30.20 25.72 -7.80
CA PRO A 111 -30.93 26.71 -8.60
C PRO A 111 -30.48 28.16 -8.42
#